data_AF-A0A6G3ZAK7-F1
#
_entry.id   AF-A0A6G3ZAK7-F1
#
_cell.length_a   1.000
_cell.length_b   1.000
_cell.length_c   1.000
_cell.angle_alpha   90.00
_cell.angle_beta   90.00
_cell.angle_gamma   90.00
#
_symmetry.space_group_name_H-M   'P 1'
#
loop_
_entity.id
_entity.type
_entity.pdbx_description
1 polymer ?
#
loop_
_entity_poly.entity_id
_entity_poly.type
_entity_poly.pdbx_seq_one_letter_code
_entity_poly.pdbx_strand_id
1 'polypeptide(L)'
;ETVLANIDLSQAQGLDTCEHFGPSPIDYRTLARSGQLPLSFLRGVGLPDTFIDYIPSLFNQPLQFYSCFISYSSKDEAFAQRLHADLQDKGVRCWYAPEDLPIGAKIRVGIDEAIRRYDKLLLILSEHSVNSQWVEQEVETALEKERERNQLVLFPIRVDEAVMTSGDGWTRLIKNTRNIGNFNHWQDYQSYQKGLERLVRDLKASLKST
;
A
#
# COMPACT_ATOMS: atom_id res chain seq x y z
N GLU A 1 -32.72 -3.23 -7.46
CA GLU A 1 -31.79 -2.68 -6.46
C GLU A 1 -30.79 -1.80 -7.17
N THR A 2 -30.64 -0.55 -6.75
CA THR A 2 -29.68 0.39 -7.36
C THR A 2 -28.40 0.35 -6.56
N VAL A 3 -27.26 0.11 -7.21
CA VAL A 3 -25.95 0.02 -6.56
C VAL A 3 -25.08 1.20 -6.99
N LEU A 4 -24.58 1.96 -6.02
CA LEU A 4 -23.74 3.15 -6.19
C LEU A 4 -22.31 2.81 -5.77
N ALA A 5 -21.52 2.23 -6.68
CA ALA A 5 -20.16 1.78 -6.39
C ALA A 5 -19.12 2.40 -7.32
N ASN A 6 -18.06 2.98 -6.74
CA ASN A 6 -16.92 3.56 -7.47
C ASN A 6 -17.27 4.69 -8.46
N ILE A 7 -18.39 5.40 -8.23
CA ILE A 7 -18.83 6.57 -9.00
C ILE A 7 -18.57 7.88 -8.23
N ASP A 8 -18.51 9.01 -8.95
CA ASP A 8 -18.42 10.36 -8.38
C ASP A 8 -19.76 11.10 -8.61
N LEU A 9 -20.44 11.45 -7.51
CA LEU A 9 -21.73 12.15 -7.51
C LEU A 9 -21.59 13.66 -7.28
N SER A 10 -20.37 14.20 -7.23
CA SER A 10 -20.14 15.64 -6.96
C SER A 10 -20.79 16.58 -7.98
N GLN A 11 -21.01 16.09 -9.21
CA GLN A 11 -21.67 16.82 -10.30
C GLN A 11 -23.12 16.37 -10.54
N ALA A 12 -23.64 15.44 -9.73
CA ALA A 12 -24.99 14.94 -9.90
C ALA A 12 -26.03 15.99 -9.45
N GLN A 13 -27.06 16.19 -10.26
CA GLN A 13 -28.13 17.14 -10.00
C GLN A 13 -29.37 16.41 -9.46
N GLY A 14 -30.12 17.08 -8.57
CA GLY A 14 -31.39 16.56 -8.04
C GLY A 14 -31.27 15.45 -7.00
N LEU A 15 -30.09 15.26 -6.39
CA LEU A 15 -29.92 14.27 -5.31
C LEU A 15 -30.78 14.57 -4.08
N ASP A 16 -31.05 15.85 -3.80
CA ASP A 16 -31.89 16.28 -2.69
C ASP A 16 -33.38 15.99 -2.90
N THR A 17 -33.81 15.83 -4.16
CA THR A 17 -35.20 15.65 -4.59
C THR A 17 -35.48 14.27 -5.21
N CYS A 18 -34.49 13.37 -5.29
CA CYS A 18 -34.69 12.07 -5.91
C CYS A 18 -35.60 11.15 -5.08
N GLU A 19 -36.40 10.36 -5.77
CA GLU A 19 -37.30 9.39 -5.13
C GLU A 19 -36.57 8.09 -4.81
N HIS A 20 -36.70 7.63 -3.56
CA HIS A 20 -36.13 6.37 -3.09
C HIS A 20 -37.25 5.36 -2.82
N PHE A 21 -37.30 4.28 -3.61
CA PHE A 21 -38.25 3.17 -3.41
C PHE A 21 -37.73 2.10 -2.43
N GLY A 22 -36.54 2.31 -1.88
CA GLY A 22 -35.86 1.41 -0.95
C GLY A 22 -34.38 1.76 -0.79
N PRO A 23 -33.67 1.11 0.15
CA PRO A 23 -32.25 1.33 0.37
C PRO A 23 -31.44 0.96 -0.89
N SER A 24 -30.36 1.68 -1.11
CA SER A 24 -29.46 1.51 -2.27
C SER A 24 -28.03 1.42 -1.75
N PRO A 25 -27.32 0.29 -1.91
CA PRO A 25 -25.95 0.16 -1.45
C PRO A 25 -25.06 1.24 -2.04
N ILE A 26 -24.32 1.94 -1.18
CA ILE A 26 -23.34 2.96 -1.56
C ILE A 26 -21.97 2.59 -0.97
N ASP A 27 -20.93 2.56 -1.80
CA ASP A 27 -19.59 2.18 -1.35
C ASP A 27 -18.79 3.36 -0.80
N TYR A 28 -17.75 3.06 0.00
CA TYR A 28 -16.92 4.10 0.60
C TYR A 28 -16.22 4.99 -0.45
N ARG A 29 -15.93 4.44 -1.65
CA ARG A 29 -15.24 5.17 -2.72
C ARG A 29 -16.13 6.25 -3.29
N THR A 30 -17.42 5.93 -3.48
CA THR A 30 -18.40 6.91 -3.91
C THR A 30 -18.60 8.00 -2.87
N LEU A 31 -18.73 7.66 -1.59
CA LEU A 31 -18.80 8.67 -0.53
C LEU A 31 -17.56 9.57 -0.49
N ALA A 32 -16.35 8.99 -0.59
CA ALA A 32 -15.10 9.73 -0.54
C ALA A 32 -14.93 10.69 -1.74
N ARG A 33 -15.32 10.27 -2.94
CA ARG A 33 -15.16 11.07 -4.17
C ARG A 33 -16.20 12.16 -4.32
N SER A 34 -17.41 11.92 -3.82
CA SER A 34 -18.56 12.81 -4.07
C SER A 34 -18.60 14.02 -3.13
N GLY A 35 -17.72 14.07 -2.12
CA GLY A 35 -17.70 15.15 -1.13
C GLY A 35 -18.97 15.16 -0.27
N GLN A 36 -19.49 16.35 0.01
CA GLN A 36 -20.67 16.50 0.87
C GLN A 36 -21.96 16.29 0.06
N LEU A 37 -22.64 15.18 0.33
CA LEU A 37 -23.91 14.80 -0.29
C LEU A 37 -25.11 15.32 0.54
N PRO A 38 -26.27 15.57 -0.10
CA PRO A 38 -27.48 15.99 0.62
C PRO A 38 -27.92 14.98 1.67
N LEU A 39 -28.38 15.48 2.82
CA LEU A 39 -28.83 14.64 3.92
C LEU A 39 -30.06 13.78 3.56
N SER A 40 -30.98 14.34 2.76
CA SER A 40 -32.16 13.60 2.25
C SER A 40 -31.75 12.41 1.40
N PHE A 41 -30.77 12.59 0.51
CA PHE A 41 -30.18 11.54 -0.31
C PHE A 41 -29.55 10.42 0.54
N LEU A 42 -28.68 10.79 1.49
CA LEU A 42 -27.96 9.83 2.35
C LEU A 42 -28.92 8.98 3.19
N ARG A 43 -30.00 9.60 3.71
CA ARG A 43 -31.08 8.88 4.39
C ARG A 43 -31.88 8.00 3.43
N GLY A 44 -32.17 8.51 2.23
CA GLY A 44 -32.93 7.80 1.19
C GLY A 44 -32.23 6.54 0.69
N VAL A 45 -30.90 6.55 0.57
CA VAL A 45 -30.12 5.34 0.24
C VAL A 45 -30.04 4.35 1.42
N GLY A 46 -30.51 4.74 2.62
CA GLY A 46 -30.66 3.87 3.78
C GLY A 46 -29.53 3.93 4.80
N LEU A 47 -28.70 4.99 4.79
CA LEU A 47 -27.66 5.15 5.82
C LEU A 47 -28.27 5.59 7.16
N PRO A 48 -27.84 5.00 8.30
CA PRO A 48 -28.25 5.47 9.62
C PRO A 48 -27.74 6.89 9.91
N ASP A 49 -28.53 7.71 10.63
CA ASP A 49 -28.15 9.08 11.01
C ASP A 49 -26.79 9.11 11.74
N THR A 50 -26.54 8.14 12.63
CA THR A 50 -25.24 8.02 13.32
C THR A 50 -24.08 7.88 12.35
N PHE A 51 -24.24 7.10 11.26
CA PHE A 51 -23.21 6.95 10.25
C PHE A 51 -23.02 8.24 9.45
N ILE A 52 -24.12 8.92 9.11
CA ILE A 52 -24.09 10.20 8.39
C ILE A 52 -23.36 11.28 9.20
N ASP A 53 -23.57 11.33 10.51
CA ASP A 53 -22.88 12.28 11.40
C ASP A 53 -21.35 12.05 11.44
N TYR A 54 -20.90 10.79 11.29
CA TYR A 54 -19.48 10.45 11.23
C TYR A 54 -18.84 10.66 9.85
N ILE A 55 -19.60 10.69 8.75
CA ILE A 55 -19.08 10.85 7.37
C ILE A 55 -18.09 12.03 7.25
N PRO A 56 -18.42 13.26 7.69
CA PRO A 56 -17.48 14.37 7.62
C PRO A 56 -16.16 14.09 8.36
N SER A 57 -16.23 13.40 9.51
CA SER A 57 -15.05 13.07 10.31
C SER A 57 -14.22 11.95 9.66
N LEU A 58 -14.88 10.99 9.00
CA LEU A 58 -14.24 9.92 8.24
C LEU A 58 -13.48 10.45 7.03
N PHE A 59 -13.98 11.49 6.36
CA PHE A 59 -13.37 12.03 5.14
C PHE A 59 -12.52 13.30 5.36
N ASN A 60 -12.69 14.01 6.49
CA ASN A 60 -11.79 15.10 6.91
C ASN A 60 -10.50 14.61 7.55
N GLN A 61 -10.48 13.36 8.02
CA GLN A 61 -9.21 12.67 8.15
C GLN A 61 -8.87 12.13 6.77
N PRO A 62 -7.65 12.31 6.27
CA PRO A 62 -7.26 11.57 5.10
C PRO A 62 -7.35 10.09 5.50
N LEU A 63 -8.40 9.40 5.02
CA LEU A 63 -8.47 7.94 4.99
C LEU A 63 -7.33 7.52 4.08
N GLN A 64 -6.11 7.59 4.62
CA GLN A 64 -4.90 7.20 3.94
C GLN A 64 -4.96 5.70 3.94
N PHE A 65 -5.53 5.23 2.85
CA PHE A 65 -5.65 3.85 2.50
C PHE A 65 -4.26 3.35 2.14
N TYR A 66 -3.41 3.26 3.16
CA TYR A 66 -2.00 2.93 3.06
C TYR A 66 -1.85 1.68 2.24
N SER A 67 -1.16 1.79 1.12
CA SER A 67 -0.99 0.67 0.25
C SER A 67 0.47 0.38 -0.02
N CYS A 68 0.91 -0.73 0.55
CA CYS A 68 2.28 -1.19 0.48
C CYS A 68 2.31 -2.53 -0.27
N PHE A 69 3.22 -2.64 -1.22
CA PHE A 69 3.50 -3.89 -1.91
C PHE A 69 4.78 -4.50 -1.38
N ILE A 70 4.75 -5.78 -0.99
CA ILE A 70 5.92 -6.52 -0.52
C ILE A 70 6.54 -7.26 -1.70
N SER A 71 7.73 -6.84 -2.11
CA SER A 71 8.54 -7.52 -3.12
C SER A 71 9.61 -8.37 -2.42
N TYR A 72 9.62 -9.67 -2.71
CA TYR A 72 10.47 -10.65 -2.06
C TYR A 72 10.78 -11.83 -3.01
N SER A 73 11.84 -12.59 -2.71
CA SER A 73 12.09 -13.87 -3.38
C SER A 73 11.17 -14.94 -2.78
N SER A 74 10.65 -15.88 -3.57
CA SER A 74 9.86 -17.00 -3.05
C SER A 74 10.59 -17.82 -1.97
N LYS A 75 11.92 -17.76 -1.93
CA LYS A 75 12.73 -18.39 -0.88
C LYS A 75 12.66 -17.68 0.49
N ASP A 76 12.19 -16.43 0.51
CA ASP A 76 12.04 -15.61 1.72
C ASP A 76 10.58 -15.54 2.20
N GLU A 77 9.72 -16.41 1.68
CA GLU A 77 8.27 -16.39 1.90
C GLU A 77 7.88 -16.44 3.38
N ALA A 78 8.54 -17.28 4.18
CA ALA A 78 8.26 -17.39 5.61
C ALA A 78 8.41 -16.05 6.35
N PHE A 79 9.43 -15.26 5.99
CA PHE A 79 9.61 -13.92 6.54
C PHE A 79 8.58 -12.93 5.98
N ALA A 80 8.33 -12.98 4.67
CA ALA A 80 7.37 -12.09 4.01
C ALA A 80 5.94 -12.26 4.56
N GLN A 81 5.48 -13.51 4.76
CA GLN A 81 4.16 -13.81 5.32
C GLN A 81 4.03 -13.32 6.77
N ARG A 82 5.06 -13.55 7.61
CA ARG A 82 5.08 -13.04 8.99
C ARG A 82 5.02 -11.52 9.01
N LEU A 83 5.88 -10.87 8.22
CA LEU A 83 5.92 -9.41 8.13
C LEU A 83 4.60 -8.83 7.62
N HIS A 84 3.99 -9.49 6.63
CA HIS A 84 2.66 -9.11 6.13
C HIS A 84 1.61 -9.13 7.23
N ALA A 85 1.48 -10.24 7.96
CA ALA A 85 0.51 -10.37 9.04
C ALA A 85 0.72 -9.30 10.12
N ASP A 86 1.96 -9.11 10.55
CA ASP A 86 2.28 -8.12 11.58
C ASP A 86 2.08 -6.67 11.12
N LEU A 87 2.32 -6.37 9.83
CA LEU A 87 2.01 -5.05 9.26
C LEU A 87 0.50 -4.80 9.22
N GLN A 88 -0.31 -5.80 8.86
CA GLN A 88 -1.78 -5.71 8.89
C GLN A 88 -2.30 -5.45 10.30
N ASP A 89 -1.79 -6.17 11.31
CA ASP A 89 -2.15 -5.97 12.72
C ASP A 89 -1.78 -4.57 13.23
N LYS A 90 -0.75 -3.95 12.64
CA LYS A 90 -0.34 -2.56 12.93
C LYS A 90 -1.08 -1.51 12.08
N GLY A 91 -2.09 -1.93 11.30
CA GLY A 91 -2.92 -1.07 10.46
C GLY A 91 -2.23 -0.59 9.18
N VAL A 92 -1.18 -1.27 8.74
CA VAL A 92 -0.52 -1.03 7.45
C VAL A 92 -1.04 -2.08 6.47
N ARG A 93 -1.82 -1.67 5.47
CA ARG A 93 -2.36 -2.63 4.51
C ARG A 93 -1.30 -2.93 3.46
N CYS A 94 -0.93 -4.21 3.43
CA CYS A 94 0.08 -4.74 2.54
C CYS A 94 -0.52 -5.78 1.61
N TRP A 95 -0.02 -5.80 0.38
CA TRP A 95 -0.29 -6.84 -0.61
C TRP A 95 1.03 -7.49 -1.01
N TYR A 96 0.98 -8.78 -1.32
CA TYR A 96 2.03 -9.49 -2.05
C TYR A 96 1.46 -10.01 -3.37
N ALA A 97 2.32 -10.32 -4.34
CA ALA A 97 1.87 -10.91 -5.59
C ALA A 97 1.16 -12.25 -5.32
N PRO A 98 0.00 -12.53 -5.95
CA PRO A 98 -0.68 -13.82 -5.80
C PRO A 98 0.20 -14.94 -6.36
N GLU A 99 0.28 -16.06 -5.63
CA GLU A 99 0.95 -17.30 -6.08
C GLU A 99 0.26 -17.90 -7.31
N ASP A 100 -1.05 -17.75 -7.42
CA ASP A 100 -1.88 -18.26 -8.52
C ASP A 100 -2.10 -17.21 -9.60
N LEU A 101 -1.09 -16.99 -10.43
CA LEU A 101 -1.24 -16.17 -11.63
C LEU A 101 -1.88 -17.00 -12.77
N PRO A 102 -2.84 -16.42 -13.53
CA PRO A 102 -3.41 -17.09 -14.68
C PRO A 102 -2.34 -17.57 -15.66
N ILE A 103 -2.59 -18.70 -16.34
CA ILE A 103 -1.68 -19.21 -17.38
C ILE A 103 -1.49 -18.12 -18.45
N GLY A 104 -0.24 -17.68 -18.65
CA GLY A 104 0.13 -16.61 -19.58
C GLY A 104 0.18 -15.20 -18.97
N ALA A 105 -0.21 -15.02 -17.71
CA ALA A 105 0.05 -13.79 -16.98
C ALA A 105 1.55 -13.66 -16.69
N LYS A 106 2.06 -12.42 -16.67
CA LYS A 106 3.41 -12.19 -16.17
C LYS A 106 3.48 -12.70 -14.73
N ILE A 107 4.36 -13.68 -14.48
CA ILE A 107 4.58 -14.38 -13.18
C ILE A 107 4.81 -13.40 -12.01
N ARG A 108 5.14 -12.14 -12.30
CA ARG A 108 5.49 -11.14 -11.31
C ARG A 108 4.81 -9.83 -11.67
N VAL A 109 3.98 -9.32 -10.77
CA VAL A 109 3.58 -7.91 -10.75
C VAL A 109 4.89 -7.15 -10.65
N GLY A 110 5.27 -6.45 -11.71
CA GLY A 110 6.50 -5.67 -11.68
C GLY A 110 6.42 -4.61 -10.60
N ILE A 111 7.53 -4.26 -9.97
CA ILE A 111 7.67 -3.05 -9.14
C ILE A 111 7.06 -1.84 -9.84
N ASP A 112 7.11 -1.80 -11.18
CA ASP A 112 6.45 -0.77 -11.98
C ASP A 112 4.92 -0.69 -11.80
N GLU A 113 4.25 -1.84 -11.85
CA GLU A 113 2.81 -1.96 -11.65
C GLU A 113 2.47 -1.78 -10.17
N ALA A 114 3.34 -2.28 -9.28
CA ALA A 114 3.21 -2.07 -7.85
C ALA A 114 3.28 -0.58 -7.48
N ILE A 115 4.23 0.19 -8.04
CA ILE A 115 4.35 1.64 -7.81
C ILE A 115 3.19 2.43 -8.46
N ARG A 116 2.57 1.90 -9.52
CA ARG A 116 1.37 2.52 -10.11
C ARG A 116 0.14 2.31 -9.23
N ARG A 117 0.02 1.14 -8.62
CA ARG A 117 -1.18 0.71 -7.90
C ARG A 117 -1.12 0.97 -6.40
N TYR A 118 0.08 1.06 -5.85
CA TYR A 118 0.35 1.16 -4.42
C TYR A 118 1.24 2.36 -4.12
N ASP A 119 1.07 2.93 -2.93
CA ASP A 119 1.80 4.13 -2.48
C ASP A 119 3.27 3.84 -2.15
N LYS A 120 3.57 2.58 -1.78
CA LYS A 120 4.87 2.16 -1.27
C LYS A 120 5.26 0.78 -1.76
N LEU A 121 6.56 0.61 -1.92
CA LEU A 121 7.21 -0.65 -2.20
C LEU A 121 8.13 -1.01 -1.03
N LEU A 122 7.82 -2.12 -0.36
CA LEU A 122 8.68 -2.74 0.63
C LEU A 122 9.49 -3.84 -0.05
N LEU A 123 10.79 -3.61 -0.24
CA LEU A 123 11.69 -4.55 -0.90
C LEU A 123 12.47 -5.36 0.13
N ILE A 124 12.27 -6.68 0.12
CA ILE A 124 13.01 -7.63 0.97
C ILE A 124 14.29 -8.05 0.23
N LEU A 125 15.42 -7.69 0.82
CA LEU A 125 16.76 -7.95 0.31
C LEU A 125 17.36 -9.17 1.03
N SER A 126 17.59 -10.22 0.25
CA SER A 126 18.30 -11.44 0.63
C SER A 126 19.35 -11.78 -0.43
N GLU A 127 20.19 -12.78 -0.16
CA GLU A 127 21.06 -13.39 -1.16
C GLU A 127 20.27 -13.83 -2.41
N HIS A 128 19.00 -14.24 -2.23
CA HIS A 128 18.16 -14.70 -3.32
C HIS A 128 17.60 -13.56 -4.18
N SER A 129 17.31 -12.41 -3.59
CA SER A 129 16.83 -11.24 -4.34
C SER A 129 17.99 -10.43 -4.91
N VAL A 130 19.14 -10.35 -4.23
CA VAL A 130 20.30 -9.56 -4.66
C VAL A 130 20.92 -10.12 -5.95
N ASN A 131 20.93 -11.43 -6.11
CA ASN A 131 21.45 -12.06 -7.32
C ASN A 131 20.47 -12.04 -8.51
N SER A 132 19.32 -11.37 -8.38
CA SER A 132 18.29 -11.30 -9.42
C SER A 132 18.44 -10.04 -10.27
N GLN A 133 18.81 -10.21 -11.55
CA GLN A 133 18.86 -9.10 -12.54
C GLN A 133 17.55 -8.31 -12.66
N TRP A 134 16.43 -8.96 -12.35
CA TRP A 134 15.13 -8.29 -12.37
C TRP A 134 14.96 -7.31 -11.20
N VAL A 135 15.48 -7.66 -10.01
CA VAL A 135 15.40 -6.75 -8.83
C VAL A 135 16.23 -5.49 -9.08
N GLU A 136 17.36 -5.61 -9.77
CA GLU A 136 18.19 -4.48 -10.20
C GLU A 136 17.39 -3.47 -11.04
N GLN A 137 16.79 -3.91 -12.15
CA GLN A 137 16.02 -3.03 -13.05
C GLN A 137 14.87 -2.32 -12.34
N GLU A 138 14.23 -3.05 -11.44
CA GLU A 138 13.07 -2.55 -10.73
C GLU A 138 13.39 -1.53 -9.65
N VAL A 139 14.51 -1.72 -8.95
CA VAL A 139 15.05 -0.72 -8.01
C VAL A 139 15.39 0.57 -8.75
N GLU A 140 16.07 0.47 -9.89
CA GLU A 140 16.43 1.66 -10.68
C GLU A 140 15.19 2.44 -11.08
N THR A 141 14.17 1.74 -11.57
CA THR A 141 12.90 2.35 -11.97
C THR A 141 12.15 2.97 -10.79
N ALA A 142 12.19 2.34 -9.61
CA ALA A 142 11.62 2.91 -8.39
C ALA A 142 12.30 4.23 -8.02
N LEU A 143 13.64 4.24 -8.02
CA LEU A 143 14.44 5.42 -7.68
C LEU A 143 14.24 6.57 -8.68
N GLU A 144 14.07 6.27 -9.96
CA GLU A 144 13.74 7.25 -10.99
C GLU A 144 12.38 7.91 -10.72
N LYS A 145 11.34 7.12 -10.46
CA LYS A 145 10.00 7.65 -10.14
C LYS A 145 9.97 8.49 -8.87
N GLU A 146 10.73 8.11 -7.85
CA GLU A 146 10.85 8.92 -6.63
C GLU A 146 11.45 10.30 -6.91
N ARG A 147 12.42 10.38 -7.84
CA ARG A 147 13.00 11.66 -8.30
C ARG A 147 11.98 12.48 -9.10
N GLU A 148 11.25 11.85 -10.01
CA GLU A 148 10.23 12.54 -10.82
C GLU A 148 9.07 13.09 -9.97
N ARG A 149 8.61 12.30 -8.98
CA ARG A 149 7.45 12.64 -8.16
C ARG A 149 7.80 13.40 -6.88
N ASN A 150 9.09 13.54 -6.57
CA ASN A 150 9.58 14.06 -5.29
C ASN A 150 8.90 13.39 -4.08
N GLN A 151 8.71 12.08 -4.16
CA GLN A 151 7.96 11.28 -3.19
C GLN A 151 8.75 10.02 -2.84
N LEU A 152 8.83 9.67 -1.55
CA LEU A 152 9.48 8.44 -1.09
C LEU A 152 8.52 7.24 -1.22
N VAL A 153 8.91 6.28 -2.04
CA VAL A 153 8.15 5.09 -2.42
C VAL A 153 8.89 3.79 -2.05
N LEU A 154 10.23 3.76 -2.11
CA LEU A 154 11.04 2.56 -1.89
C LEU A 154 11.52 2.44 -0.43
N PHE A 155 11.14 1.32 0.21
CA PHE A 155 11.51 0.95 1.58
C PHE A 155 12.30 -0.36 1.55
N PRO A 156 13.64 -0.32 1.48
CA PRO A 156 14.44 -1.54 1.48
C PRO A 156 14.64 -2.07 2.90
N ILE A 157 14.45 -3.38 3.08
CA ILE A 157 14.82 -4.11 4.30
C ILE A 157 15.68 -5.31 3.92
N ARG A 158 16.59 -5.75 4.79
CA ARG A 158 17.46 -6.90 4.56
C ARG A 158 17.26 -7.99 5.58
N VAL A 159 17.28 -9.24 5.14
CA VAL A 159 17.20 -10.44 6.00
C VAL A 159 18.53 -11.18 6.13
N ASP A 160 19.53 -10.78 5.34
CA ASP A 160 20.91 -11.21 5.47
C ASP A 160 21.90 -10.06 5.15
N GLU A 161 23.19 -10.38 5.05
CA GLU A 161 24.25 -9.41 4.73
C GLU A 161 24.53 -9.30 3.22
N ALA A 162 23.83 -10.03 2.33
CA ALA A 162 24.19 -10.13 0.91
C ALA A 162 24.22 -8.77 0.21
N VAL A 163 23.24 -7.89 0.48
CA VAL A 163 23.21 -6.53 -0.08
C VAL A 163 24.36 -5.67 0.46
N MET A 164 24.76 -5.91 1.71
CA MET A 164 25.85 -5.16 2.36
C MET A 164 27.20 -5.54 1.76
N THR A 165 27.41 -6.82 1.48
CA THR A 165 28.65 -7.37 0.93
C THR A 165 28.75 -7.30 -0.59
N SER A 166 27.62 -7.22 -1.32
CA SER A 166 27.62 -7.12 -2.78
C SER A 166 28.33 -5.84 -3.27
N GLY A 167 29.11 -6.03 -4.34
CA GLY A 167 29.82 -4.96 -5.05
C GLY A 167 29.10 -4.44 -6.29
N ASP A 168 27.90 -4.95 -6.59
CA ASP A 168 27.15 -4.64 -7.80
C ASP A 168 26.72 -3.16 -7.84
N GLY A 169 26.52 -2.62 -9.04
CA GLY A 169 26.23 -1.20 -9.25
C GLY A 169 24.98 -0.74 -8.50
N TRP A 170 23.88 -1.48 -8.64
CA TRP A 170 22.60 -1.15 -8.02
C TRP A 170 22.61 -1.36 -6.50
N THR A 171 23.34 -2.35 -5.96
CA THR A 171 23.43 -2.53 -4.50
C THR A 171 24.20 -1.38 -3.86
N ARG A 172 25.26 -0.89 -4.50
CA ARG A 172 25.93 0.36 -4.10
C ARG A 172 24.99 1.55 -4.17
N LEU A 173 24.18 1.66 -5.23
CA LEU A 173 23.20 2.72 -5.38
C LEU A 173 22.19 2.74 -4.23
N ILE A 174 21.57 1.60 -3.89
CA ILE A 174 20.66 1.51 -2.74
C ILE A 174 21.39 1.88 -1.45
N LYS A 175 22.56 1.30 -1.17
CA LYS A 175 23.31 1.58 0.07
C LYS A 175 23.64 3.06 0.26
N ASN A 176 23.93 3.76 -0.84
CA ASN A 176 24.28 5.18 -0.81
C ASN A 176 23.07 6.11 -0.80
N THR A 177 21.89 5.64 -1.21
CA THR A 177 20.69 6.46 -1.36
C THR A 177 19.62 6.17 -0.31
N ARG A 178 19.65 5.01 0.34
CA ARG A 178 18.59 4.54 1.24
C ARG A 178 19.18 3.96 2.52
N ASN A 179 18.46 4.18 3.63
CA ASN A 179 18.71 3.50 4.89
C ASN A 179 17.98 2.14 4.86
N ILE A 180 18.74 1.05 4.81
CA ILE A 180 18.19 -0.31 4.72
C ILE A 180 17.80 -0.80 6.13
N GLY A 181 16.54 -1.16 6.32
CA GLY A 181 16.06 -1.75 7.58
C GLY A 181 16.69 -3.13 7.83
N ASN A 182 17.26 -3.38 9.00
CA ASN A 182 17.94 -4.64 9.31
C ASN A 182 16.99 -5.63 10.01
N PHE A 183 16.78 -6.78 9.37
CA PHE A 183 15.99 -7.91 9.86
C PHE A 183 16.79 -9.23 9.87
N ASN A 184 18.13 -9.20 9.89
CA ASN A 184 18.96 -10.42 9.87
C ASN A 184 18.65 -11.44 10.96
N HIS A 185 18.14 -10.98 12.09
CA HIS A 185 17.76 -11.82 13.22
C HIS A 185 16.24 -11.79 13.43
N TRP A 186 15.46 -11.81 12.33
CA TRP A 186 14.00 -11.75 12.40
C TRP A 186 13.37 -12.93 13.16
N GLN A 187 14.10 -14.05 13.32
CA GLN A 187 13.68 -15.18 14.15
C GLN A 187 13.72 -14.86 15.65
N ASP A 188 14.60 -13.94 16.08
CA ASP A 188 14.59 -13.40 17.44
C ASP A 188 13.46 -12.38 17.57
N TYR A 189 12.56 -12.63 18.53
CA TYR A 189 11.42 -11.78 18.82
C TYR A 189 11.80 -10.32 19.11
N GLN A 190 12.82 -10.07 19.94
CA GLN A 190 13.18 -8.70 20.33
C GLN A 190 13.78 -7.92 19.16
N SER A 191 14.70 -8.55 18.44
CA SER A 191 15.31 -7.98 17.24
C SER A 191 14.27 -7.67 16.17
N TYR A 192 13.33 -8.60 15.94
CA TYR A 192 12.23 -8.43 15.00
C TYR A 192 11.29 -7.30 15.39
N GLN A 193 10.78 -7.26 16.62
CA GLN A 193 9.81 -6.24 17.07
C GLN A 193 10.41 -4.83 16.94
N LYS A 194 11.68 -4.66 17.32
CA LYS A 194 12.38 -3.38 17.16
C LYS A 194 12.46 -2.94 15.68
N GLY A 195 12.77 -3.88 14.78
CA GLY A 195 12.77 -3.64 13.34
C GLY A 195 11.39 -3.27 12.80
N LEU A 196 10.37 -4.02 13.21
CA LEU A 196 8.97 -3.83 12.82
C LEU A 196 8.42 -2.47 13.26
N GLU A 197 8.62 -2.08 14.52
CA GLU A 197 8.15 -0.80 15.05
C GLU A 197 8.75 0.38 14.27
N ARG A 198 10.05 0.30 13.98
CA ARG A 198 10.74 1.30 13.16
C ARG A 198 10.16 1.35 11.74
N LEU A 199 9.96 0.19 11.11
CA LEU A 199 9.39 0.10 9.76
C LEU A 199 7.97 0.68 9.71
N VAL A 200 7.09 0.31 10.65
CA VAL A 200 5.71 0.83 10.73
C VAL A 200 5.71 2.34 10.87
N ARG A 201 6.58 2.89 11.72
CA ARG A 201 6.71 4.33 11.90
C ARG A 201 7.15 5.01 10.59
N ASP A 202 8.16 4.48 9.91
CA ASP A 202 8.74 5.09 8.71
C ASP A 202 7.78 5.00 7.50
N LEU A 203 7.05 3.87 7.38
CA LEU A 203 5.95 3.72 6.45
C LEU A 203 4.89 4.78 6.73
N LYS A 204 4.39 4.92 7.97
CA LYS A 204 3.35 5.93 8.30
C LYS A 204 3.82 7.39 8.21
N ALA A 205 5.10 7.69 8.46
CA ALA A 205 5.63 9.06 8.46
C ALA A 205 5.77 9.63 7.04
N SER A 206 6.26 8.82 6.11
CA SER A 206 6.38 9.17 4.69
C SER A 206 5.03 9.28 3.95
N LEU A 207 3.93 9.26 4.69
CA LEU A 207 2.56 9.40 4.19
C LEU A 207 1.93 10.73 4.61
N LYS A 208 2.56 11.50 5.53
CA LYS A 208 2.07 12.82 5.97
C LYS A 208 2.54 13.99 5.08
N SER A 209 3.41 13.75 4.10
CA SER A 209 4.03 14.81 3.27
C SER A 209 3.37 15.01 1.90
N THR A 210 2.12 14.57 1.73
CA THR A 210 1.30 14.78 0.53
C THR A 210 0.02 15.46 0.96
#